data_AF-A0A5C7K4R2-F1
#
_entry.id   AF-A0A5C7K4R2-F1
#
_cell.length_a   1.000
_cell.length_b   1.000
_cell.length_c   1.000
_cell.angle_alpha   90.00
_cell.angle_beta   90.00
_cell.angle_gamma   90.00
#
_symmetry.space_group_name_H-M   'P 1'
#
loop_
_entity.id
_entity.type
_entity.pdbx_description
1 polymer ?
#
loop_
_entity_poly.entity_id
_entity_poly.type
_entity_poly.pdbx_seq_one_letter_code
_entity_poly.pdbx_strand_id
1 'polypeptide(L)' 'MAKTQKSWMPPVGALVVYAARSRKLTRNVRVVAEASGGRMVVEAIGRQGVCVRLTVKRENLRPMAPDLFA' A
#
# COMPACT_ATOMS: atom_id res chain seq x y z
N MET A 1 -24.95 -1.02 -12.18
CA MET A 1 -23.87 -1.96 -12.57
C MET A 1 -22.55 -1.41 -12.06
N ALA A 2 -21.93 -2.03 -11.06
CA ALA A 2 -20.64 -1.55 -10.55
C ALA A 2 -19.56 -1.89 -11.59
N LYS A 3 -18.87 -0.86 -12.08
CA LYS A 3 -17.69 -1.03 -12.96
C LYS A 3 -16.72 -1.95 -12.21
N THR A 4 -16.51 -3.17 -12.71
CA THR A 4 -15.43 -4.05 -12.24
C THR A 4 -14.12 -3.40 -12.67
N GLN A 5 -13.69 -2.40 -11.91
CA GLN A 5 -12.40 -1.77 -12.07
C GLN A 5 -11.39 -2.88 -11.80
N LYS A 6 -10.69 -3.31 -12.85
CA LYS A 6 -9.69 -4.38 -12.81
C LYS A 6 -8.81 -4.11 -11.60
N SER A 7 -8.98 -4.91 -10.55
CA SER A 7 -8.51 -4.58 -9.23
C SER A 7 -6.98 -4.69 -9.29
N TRP A 8 -6.31 -3.54 -9.33
CA TRP A 8 -4.86 -3.50 -9.34
C TRP A 8 -4.33 -4.26 -8.12
N MET A 9 -3.39 -5.18 -8.39
CA MET A 9 -2.75 -6.03 -7.39
C MET A 9 -1.27 -5.65 -7.34
N PRO A 10 -0.79 -5.04 -6.24
CA PRO A 10 0.60 -4.67 -6.15
C PRO A 10 1.46 -5.93 -5.94
N PRO A 11 2.59 -6.08 -6.67
CA PRO A 11 3.50 -7.19 -6.48
C PRO A 11 4.12 -7.22 -5.08
N VAL A 12 4.46 -8.41 -4.59
CA VAL A 12 5.30 -8.54 -3.39
C VAL A 12 6.65 -7.88 -3.62
N GLY A 13 7.13 -7.17 -2.60
CA GLY A 13 8.37 -6.40 -2.66
C GLY A 13 8.20 -5.00 -3.24
N ALA A 14 7.08 -4.68 -3.90
CA ALA A 14 6.84 -3.37 -4.50
C ALA A 14 6.70 -2.28 -3.45
N LEU A 15 7.27 -1.10 -3.74
CA LEU A 15 7.06 0.12 -2.99
C LEU A 15 5.79 0.80 -3.52
N VAL A 16 4.86 1.11 -2.63
CA VAL A 16 3.53 1.65 -2.96
C VAL A 16 3.13 2.73 -1.97
N VAL A 17 2.13 3.54 -2.31
CA VAL A 17 1.57 4.55 -1.41
C VAL A 17 0.36 3.97 -0.69
N TYR A 18 0.37 3.99 0.65
CA TYR A 18 -0.81 3.76 1.47
C TYR A 18 -1.60 5.07 1.62
N ALA A 19 -2.71 5.17 0.90
CA ALA A 19 -3.66 6.26 0.96
C ALA A 19 -4.60 6.11 2.17
N ALA A 20 -4.17 6.63 3.31
CA ALA A 20 -4.97 6.63 4.53
C ALA A 20 -6.16 7.60 4.43
N ARG A 21 -7.17 7.40 5.30
CA ARG A 21 -8.33 8.31 5.41
C ARG A 21 -7.94 9.75 5.73
N SER A 22 -6.80 9.97 6.39
CA SER A 22 -6.22 11.28 6.66
C SER A 22 -4.91 11.46 5.92
N ARG A 23 -4.70 12.63 5.30
CA ARG A 23 -3.46 12.96 4.58
C ARG A 23 -2.22 12.82 5.47
N LYS A 24 -2.33 13.16 6.76
CA LYS A 24 -1.23 13.04 7.74
C LYS A 24 -0.76 11.60 7.98
N LEU A 25 -1.57 10.61 7.59
CA LEU A 25 -1.28 9.19 7.77
C LEU A 25 -0.90 8.49 6.47
N THR A 26 -0.93 9.22 5.34
CA THR A 26 -0.50 8.73 4.03
C THR A 26 1.02 8.55 4.03
N ARG A 27 1.49 7.41 3.53
CA ARG A 27 2.92 7.08 3.56
C ARG A 27 3.29 6.04 2.52
N ASN A 28 4.58 5.96 2.21
CA ASN A 28 5.12 4.88 1.39
C ASN A 28 5.27 3.62 2.25
N VAL A 29 4.89 2.48 1.68
CA VAL A 29 4.96 1.17 2.31
C VAL A 29 5.47 0.14 1.32
N ARG A 30 6.12 -0.90 1.81
CA ARG A 30 6.54 -2.04 1.00
C ARG A 30 5.56 -3.18 1.14
N VAL A 31 5.13 -3.78 0.04
CA VAL A 31 4.30 -4.99 0.10
C VAL A 31 5.15 -6.18 0.52
N VAL A 32 4.72 -6.92 1.54
CA VAL A 32 5.41 -8.12 2.03
C VAL A 32 4.70 -9.38 1.55
N ALA A 33 3.37 -9.39 1.58
CA ALA A 33 2.57 -10.54 1.18
C ALA A 33 1.12 -10.14 0.87
N GLU A 34 0.43 -11.00 0.13
CA GLU A 34 -1.03 -11.00 0.11
C GLU A 34 -1.58 -11.51 1.44
N ALA A 35 -2.69 -10.92 1.90
CA ALA A 35 -3.45 -11.35 3.06
C ALA A 35 -4.89 -11.69 2.67
N SER A 36 -5.61 -12.35 3.58
CA SER A 36 -6.97 -12.79 3.33
C SER A 36 -7.98 -11.63 3.15
N GLY A 37 -8.97 -11.87 2.30
CA GLY A 37 -10.09 -10.94 2.08
C GLY A 37 -9.70 -9.65 1.36
N GLY A 38 -8.80 -9.73 0.36
CA GLY A 38 -8.40 -8.56 -0.44
C GLY A 38 -7.55 -7.56 0.34
N ARG A 39 -6.72 -8.06 1.26
CA ARG A 39 -5.81 -7.26 2.08
C ARG A 39 -4.36 -7.58 1.71
N MET A 40 -3.45 -6.70 2.10
CA MET A 40 -2.01 -6.90 1.93
C MET A 40 -1.33 -6.74 3.29
N VAL A 41 -0.30 -7.54 3.56
CA VAL A 41 0.66 -7.26 4.62
C VAL A 41 1.70 -6.31 4.07
N VAL A 42 1.89 -5.17 4.73
CA VAL A 42 2.85 -4.15 4.32
C VAL A 42 3.80 -3.79 5.45
N GLU A 43 5.01 -3.41 5.08
CA GLU A 43 6.00 -2.80 5.95
C GLU A 43 5.99 -1.28 5.81
N ALA A 44 5.98 -0.60 6.96
CA ALA A 44 6.03 0.85 7.05
C ALA A 44 7.05 1.27 8.12
N ILE A 45 7.48 2.53 8.08
CA ILE A 45 8.26 3.11 9.18
C ILE A 45 7.28 3.67 10.23
N GLY A 46 7.39 3.13 11.44
CA GLY A 46 6.61 3.55 12.61
C GLY A 46 7.10 4.88 13.17
N ARG A 47 6.39 5.41 14.18
CA ARG A 47 6.71 6.70 14.80
C ARG A 47 8.10 6.78 15.43
N GLN A 48 8.65 5.64 15.87
CA GLN A 48 9.97 5.55 16.48
C GLN A 48 11.08 5.25 15.45
N GLY A 49 10.80 5.36 14.14
CA GLY A 49 11.74 5.02 13.09
C GLY A 49 11.94 3.52 12.86
N VAL A 50 11.23 2.68 13.62
CA VAL A 50 11.32 1.21 13.51
C VAL A 50 10.38 0.69 12.43
N CYS A 51 10.80 -0.34 11.70
CA CYS A 51 9.95 -1.03 10.74
C CYS A 51 8.79 -1.74 11.45
N VAL A 52 7.57 -1.53 10.97
CA VAL A 52 6.36 -2.17 11.50
C VAL A 52 5.58 -2.84 10.37
N ARG A 53 4.94 -3.97 10.70
CA ARG A 53 4.05 -4.69 9.77
C ARG A 53 2.59 -4.39 10.07
N LEU A 54 1.82 -4.15 9.02
CA LEU A 54 0.41 -3.80 9.09
C LEU A 54 -0.36 -4.57 8.03
N THR A 55 -1.56 -5.02 8.37
CA THR A 55 -2.51 -5.55 7.38
C THR A 55 -3.43 -4.43 6.93
N VAL A 56 -3.41 -4.12 5.63
CA VAL A 56 -4.19 -3.02 5.05
C VAL A 56 -5.09 -3.51 3.93
N LYS A 57 -6.19 -2.80 3.69
CA LYS A 57 -7.03 -3.08 2.53
C LYS A 57 -6.28 -2.73 1.25
N ARG A 58 -6.35 -3.60 0.24
CA ARG A 58 -5.73 -3.37 -1.07
C ARG A 58 -6.24 -2.09 -1.73
N GLU A 59 -7.52 -1.74 -1.55
CA GLU A 59 -8.14 -0.52 -2.08
C GLU A 59 -7.52 0.79 -1.55
N ASN A 60 -6.79 0.73 -0.42
CA ASN A 60 -6.08 1.86 0.14
C ASN A 60 -4.63 1.96 -0.38
N LEU A 61 -4.20 1.05 -1.26
CA LEU A 61 -2.89 1.12 -1.89
C LEU A 61 -3.01 1.82 -3.24
N ARG A 62 -1.97 2.58 -3.62
CA ARG A 62 -1.83 3.21 -4.93
C ARG A 62 -0.42 2.96 -5.47
N PRO A 63 -0.24 2.85 -6.81
CA PRO A 63 1.08 2.89 -7.41
C PRO A 63 1.81 4.15 -6.94
N MET A 64 3.13 4.08 -6.80
CA MET A 64 3.90 5.31 -6.64
C MET A 64 3.69 6.22 -7.84
N ALA A 65 3.73 7.52 -7.60
CA ALA A 65 3.84 8.47 -8.69
C ALA A 65 5.11 8.13 -9.51
N PRO A 66 5.07 8.28 -10.83
CA PRO A 66 6.28 8.14 -11.65
C PRO A 66 7.36 9.06 -11.10
N ASP A 67 8.57 8.53 -10.97
CA ASP A 67 9.73 9.32 -10.57
C ASP A 67 10.16 10.21 -11.75
N LEU A 68 10.76 11.36 -11.44
CA LEU A 68 11.27 12.30 -12.42
C LEU A 68 12.41 11.71 -13.26
N PHE A 69 13.06 10.65 -12.76
CA PHE A 69 14.26 10.03 -13.33
C PHE A 69 14.07 8.58 -13.80
N ALA A 70 12.84 8.07 -13.83
CA ALA A 70 12.54 6.71 -14.29
C ALA A 70 12.45 6.60 -15.82
#